data_AF-A0AAW1LUK2-F1
#
_entry.id   AF-A0AAW1LUK2-F1
#
_cell.length_a   1.000
_cell.length_b   1.000
_cell.length_c   1.000
_cell.angle_alpha   90.00
_cell.angle_beta   90.00
_cell.angle_gamma   90.00
#
_symmetry.space_group_name_H-M   'P 1'
#
loop_
_entity.id
_entity.type
_entity.pdbx_description
1 polymer ?
#
loop_
_entity_poly.entity_id
_entity_poly.type
_entity_poly.pdbx_seq_one_letter_code
_entity_poly.pdbx_strand_id
1 'polypeptide(L)'
;MFSRKNIKICSAEEATSSEESFNLNTINTSAKTPQMQITVNKTLVECIIDSGSSVNIMSANTHQSLKDKPALTSKKTKIFTYNSKEEVPTLGCFLANITYEDNPIQKKKFQP
;
A
#
# COMPACT_ATOMS: atom_id res chain seq x y z
N MET A 1 17.74 -10.41 4.71
CA MET A 1 18.01 -10.31 3.26
C MET A 1 17.06 -9.25 2.72
N PHE A 2 17.56 -8.14 2.16
CA PHE A 2 16.69 -7.04 1.71
C PHE A 2 16.24 -7.28 0.27
N SER A 3 14.93 -7.35 0.03
CA SER A 3 14.36 -7.41 -1.31
C SER A 3 14.18 -5.99 -1.86
N ARG A 4 14.63 -5.75 -3.10
CA ARG A 4 14.53 -4.45 -3.79
C ARG A 4 13.56 -4.60 -4.96
N LYS A 5 12.50 -3.79 -5.00
CA LYS A 5 11.58 -3.70 -6.15
C LYS A 5 11.43 -2.26 -6.60
N ASN A 6 11.51 -2.03 -7.91
CA ASN A 6 11.15 -0.77 -8.55
C ASN A 6 9.64 -0.74 -8.71
N ILE A 7 8.95 0.13 -7.98
CA ILE A 7 7.49 0.18 -7.97
C ILE A 7 7.03 1.59 -8.35
N LYS A 8 6.03 1.66 -9.23
CA LYS A 8 5.34 2.91 -9.56
C LYS A 8 4.31 3.18 -8.46
N ILE A 9 4.54 4.24 -7.69
CA ILE A 9 3.62 4.68 -6.63
C ILE A 9 2.76 5.80 -7.20
N CYS A 10 1.45 5.66 -7.06
CA CYS A 10 0.47 6.65 -7.46
C CYS A 10 -0.15 7.21 -6.19
N SER A 11 0.03 8.48 -5.87
CA SER A 11 -0.62 9.09 -4.72
C SER A 11 -2.13 9.28 -4.99
N ALA A 12 -3.02 8.39 -4.51
CA ALA A 12 -4.49 8.57 -4.35
C ALA A 12 -5.20 7.35 -3.72
N GLU A 13 -6.17 7.52 -2.81
CA GLU A 13 -6.82 6.51 -1.93
C GLU A 13 -7.75 5.46 -2.63
N GLU A 14 -7.94 4.29 -1.97
CA GLU A 14 -8.17 2.85 -2.34
C GLU A 14 -9.16 2.36 -3.44
N ALA A 15 -9.01 1.04 -3.75
CA ALA A 15 -9.44 0.23 -4.92
C ALA A 15 -10.82 -0.50 -4.85
N THR A 16 -11.21 -1.16 -5.94
CA THR A 16 -12.49 -1.90 -6.16
C THR A 16 -12.28 -3.42 -6.25
N SER A 17 -13.12 -4.22 -5.56
CA SER A 17 -13.18 -5.69 -5.63
C SER A 17 -14.59 -6.17 -6.03
N SER A 18 -14.69 -7.27 -6.77
CA SER A 18 -15.96 -7.92 -7.15
C SER A 18 -16.43 -8.93 -6.09
N GLU A 19 -17.73 -8.91 -5.84
CA GLU A 19 -18.49 -9.56 -4.76
C GLU A 19 -18.49 -11.11 -4.84
N GLU A 20 -17.56 -11.78 -4.16
CA GLU A 20 -17.80 -13.10 -3.54
C GLU A 20 -17.26 -13.07 -2.09
N SER A 21 -18.18 -13.09 -1.12
CA SER A 21 -17.85 -12.87 0.29
C SER A 21 -17.59 -14.20 1.01
N PHE A 22 -16.33 -14.51 1.31
CA PHE A 22 -15.98 -15.58 2.26
C PHE A 22 -16.02 -15.01 3.69
N ASN A 23 -17.02 -15.40 4.48
CA ASN A 23 -17.11 -14.99 5.89
C ASN A 23 -16.09 -15.78 6.73
N LEU A 24 -14.98 -15.12 7.10
CA LEU A 24 -14.08 -15.63 8.13
C LEU A 24 -14.64 -15.24 9.50
N ASN A 25 -15.33 -16.17 10.17
CA ASN A 25 -15.76 -15.99 11.56
C ASN A 25 -14.52 -15.93 12.47
N THR A 26 -14.02 -14.71 12.70
CA THR A 26 -12.92 -14.47 13.63
C THR A 26 -13.50 -14.47 15.05
N ILE A 27 -13.41 -15.61 15.72
CA ILE A 27 -13.79 -15.74 17.13
C ILE A 27 -12.81 -14.88 17.94
N ASN A 28 -13.28 -13.71 18.40
CA ASN A 28 -12.69 -12.89 19.46
C ASN A 28 -11.22 -12.45 19.30
N THR A 29 -10.89 -11.67 18.27
CA THR A 29 -9.77 -10.70 18.36
C THR A 29 -10.18 -9.41 17.66
N SER A 30 -9.91 -8.26 18.26
CA SER A 30 -10.06 -6.95 17.61
C SER A 30 -9.22 -6.95 16.32
N ALA A 31 -9.88 -7.02 15.17
CA ALA A 31 -9.21 -7.14 13.87
C ALA A 31 -8.36 -5.89 13.60
N LYS A 32 -7.05 -6.01 13.81
CA LYS A 32 -6.09 -4.93 13.53
C LYS A 32 -5.83 -4.90 12.03
N THR A 33 -5.93 -3.72 11.41
CA THR A 33 -5.55 -3.51 10.01
C THR A 33 -4.10 -3.98 9.81
N PRO A 34 -3.81 -4.79 8.78
CA PRO A 34 -2.46 -5.27 8.53
C PRO A 34 -1.56 -4.10 8.12
N GLN A 35 -0.57 -3.79 8.96
CA GLN A 35 0.37 -2.70 8.76
C GLN A 35 1.81 -3.23 8.71
N MET A 36 2.67 -2.58 7.93
CA MET A 36 4.09 -2.90 7.82
C MET A 36 4.91 -1.61 7.67
N GLN A 37 6.14 -1.63 8.16
CA GLN A 37 7.11 -0.58 7.88
C GLN A 37 7.94 -0.93 6.64
N ILE A 38 8.01 0.00 5.71
CA ILE A 38 8.83 -0.09 4.50
C ILE A 38 9.75 1.12 4.42
N THR A 39 10.88 0.97 3.75
CA THR A 39 11.75 2.09 3.40
C THR A 39 11.50 2.50 1.96
N VAL A 40 11.04 3.72 1.76
CA VAL A 40 10.82 4.36 0.45
C VAL A 40 11.87 5.44 0.25
N ASN A 41 12.74 5.30 -0.75
CA ASN A 41 13.79 6.29 -1.04
C ASN A 41 14.55 6.75 0.23
N LYS A 42 14.99 5.79 1.05
CA LYS A 42 15.71 6.00 2.34
C LYS A 42 14.87 6.61 3.48
N THR A 43 13.55 6.65 3.34
CA THR A 43 12.62 7.14 4.35
C THR A 43 11.76 5.99 4.85
N LEU A 44 11.72 5.78 6.17
CA LEU A 44 10.87 4.76 6.77
C LEU A 44 9.42 5.25 6.80
N VAL A 45 8.50 4.44 6.29
CA VAL A 45 7.08 4.75 6.12
C VAL A 45 6.26 3.56 6.61
N GLU A 46 5.24 3.81 7.41
CA GLU A 46 4.21 2.81 7.73
C GLU A 46 3.19 2.74 6.58
N CYS A 47 2.91 1.54 6.10
CA CYS A 47 1.92 1.29 5.06
C CYS A 47 0.92 0.22 5.49
N ILE A 48 -0.31 0.34 4.98
CA ILE A 48 -1.33 -0.71 5.07
C ILE A 48 -1.06 -1.72 3.95
N ILE A 49 -1.18 -3.01 4.28
CA ILE A 49 -1.10 -4.09 3.29
C ILE A 49 -2.50 -4.36 2.77
N ASP A 50 -2.79 -3.82 1.59
CA ASP A 50 -4.06 -4.02 0.90
C ASP A 50 -3.85 -4.85 -0.38
N SER A 51 -4.21 -6.14 -0.31
CA SER A 51 -4.20 -7.02 -1.49
C SER A 51 -5.38 -6.78 -2.43
N GLY A 52 -6.40 -6.03 -2.00
CA GLY A 52 -7.54 -5.62 -2.83
C GLY A 52 -7.19 -4.49 -3.78
N SER A 53 -6.06 -3.81 -3.59
CA SER A 53 -5.59 -2.75 -4.47
C SER A 53 -4.55 -3.22 -5.48
N SER A 54 -4.77 -2.81 -6.74
CA SER A 54 -3.83 -2.99 -7.85
C SER A 54 -2.73 -1.92 -7.90
N VAL A 55 -2.85 -0.86 -7.09
CA VAL A 55 -1.92 0.29 -7.09
C VAL A 55 -1.47 0.64 -5.68
N ASN A 56 -0.23 1.14 -5.58
CA ASN A 56 0.30 1.66 -4.32
C ASN A 56 -0.01 3.14 -4.18
N ILE A 57 -0.44 3.52 -2.98
CA ILE A 57 -0.99 4.82 -2.66
C ILE A 57 -0.19 5.46 -1.56
N MET A 58 0.12 6.75 -1.71
CA MET A 58 0.85 7.54 -0.73
C MET A 58 0.15 8.87 -0.56
N SER A 59 0.05 9.39 0.67
CA SER A 59 -0.49 10.74 0.89
C SER A 59 0.50 11.82 0.42
N ALA A 60 0.00 13.01 0.10
CA ALA A 60 0.83 14.16 -0.22
C ALA A 60 1.82 14.50 0.91
N ASN A 61 1.37 14.40 2.16
CA ASN A 61 2.19 14.67 3.34
C ASN A 61 3.36 13.68 3.46
N THR A 62 3.10 12.39 3.23
CA THR A 62 4.13 11.36 3.25
C THR A 62 5.10 11.52 2.08
N HIS A 63 4.64 11.89 0.90
CA HIS A 63 5.54 12.20 -0.23
C HIS A 63 6.45 13.40 0.07
N GLN A 64 5.89 14.44 0.69
CA GLN A 64 6.63 15.64 1.05
C GLN A 64 7.69 15.39 2.14
N SER A 65 7.50 14.37 2.99
CA SER A 65 8.46 14.00 4.05
C SER A 65 9.57 13.04 3.59
N LEU A 66 9.55 12.59 2.32
CA LEU A 66 10.62 11.77 1.78
C LEU A 66 11.95 12.56 1.71
N LYS A 67 13.02 11.97 2.24
CA LYS A 67 14.38 12.55 2.19
C LYS A 67 14.84 12.80 0.75
N ASP A 68 14.80 11.76 -0.08
CA ASP A 68 15.07 11.85 -1.51
C ASP A 68 13.72 11.96 -2.25
N LYS A 69 13.14 13.17 -2.22
CA LYS A 69 11.82 13.44 -2.79
C LYS A 69 11.85 13.34 -4.32
N PRO A 70 11.17 12.35 -4.92
CA PRO A 70 11.16 12.19 -6.37
C PRO A 70 10.19 13.20 -7.01
N ALA A 71 10.54 13.66 -8.22
CA ALA A 71 9.67 14.50 -9.01
C ALA A 71 8.38 13.75 -9.40
N LEU A 72 7.25 14.46 -9.34
CA LEU A 72 5.97 13.93 -9.76
C LEU A 72 5.83 14.09 -11.28
N THR A 73 5.33 13.05 -11.92
CA THR A 73 5.00 13.04 -13.35
C THR A 73 3.49 13.06 -13.52
N SER A 74 3.01 13.70 -14.58
CA SER A 74 1.57 13.75 -14.84
C SER A 74 1.02 12.35 -15.11
N LYS A 75 -0.21 12.13 -14.66
CA LYS A 75 -0.87 10.84 -14.70
C LYS A 75 -1.94 10.84 -15.79
N LYS A 76 -2.05 9.73 -16.53
CA LYS A 76 -3.14 9.49 -17.49
C LYS A 76 -4.28 8.66 -16.91
N THR A 77 -3.99 7.86 -15.89
CA THR A 77 -4.95 6.96 -15.24
C THR A 77 -5.79 7.73 -14.23
N LYS A 78 -7.12 7.56 -14.23
CA LYS A 78 -8.01 8.12 -13.20
C LYS A 78 -8.12 7.15 -12.02
N ILE A 79 -8.21 7.65 -10.79
CA ILE A 79 -8.50 6.82 -9.60
C ILE A 79 -9.87 7.21 -9.07
N PHE A 80 -10.67 6.20 -8.74
CA PHE A 80 -11.99 6.35 -8.15
C PHE A 80 -12.06 5.47 -6.91
N THR A 81 -12.62 6.00 -5.82
CA THR A 81 -12.91 5.20 -4.63
C THR A 81 -14.10 4.28 -4.87
N TYR A 82 -14.29 3.31 -3.97
CA TYR A 82 -15.42 2.39 -4.04
C TYR A 82 -16.75 3.13 -4.16
N ASN A 83 -17.51 2.80 -5.21
CA ASN A 83 -18.82 3.37 -5.53
C ASN A 83 -18.83 4.90 -5.81
N SER A 84 -17.68 5.52 -6.06
CA SER A 84 -17.61 6.94 -6.44
C SER A 84 -17.54 7.11 -7.97
N LYS A 85 -18.30 8.09 -8.47
CA LYS A 85 -18.15 8.59 -9.85
C LYS A 85 -17.18 9.77 -9.94
N GLU A 86 -16.74 10.28 -8.79
CA GLU A 86 -15.80 11.39 -8.68
C GLU A 86 -14.37 10.88 -8.60
N GLU A 87 -13.50 11.47 -9.41
CA GLU A 87 -12.08 11.14 -9.44
C GLU A 87 -11.38 11.68 -8.19
N VAL A 88 -10.52 10.85 -7.59
CA VAL A 88 -9.67 11.25 -6.48
C VAL A 88 -8.60 12.21 -6.99
N PRO A 89 -8.48 13.43 -6.43
CA PRO A 89 -7.42 14.36 -6.81
C PRO A 89 -6.04 13.75 -6.53
N THR A 90 -5.17 13.75 -7.54
CA THR A 90 -3.80 13.23 -7.41
C THR A 90 -2.78 14.31 -7.73
N LEU A 91 -1.68 14.34 -6.98
CA LEU A 91 -0.55 15.22 -7.30
C LEU A 91 0.32 14.69 -8.46
N GLY A 92 0.24 13.38 -8.73
CA GLY A 92 0.94 12.71 -9.83
C GLY A 92 1.45 11.32 -9.48
N CYS A 93 2.36 10.81 -10.30
CA CYS A 93 3.01 9.51 -10.11
C CYS A 93 4.53 9.66 -10.02
N PHE A 94 5.16 8.75 -9.28
CA PHE A 94 6.62 8.64 -9.25
C PHE A 94 7.08 7.19 -9.20
N LEU A 95 8.34 6.97 -9.56
CA LEU A 95 9.01 5.69 -9.35
C LEU A 95 9.76 5.74 -8.02
N ALA A 96 9.61 4.68 -7.24
CA ALA A 96 10.23 4.58 -5.93
C ALA A 96 11.04 3.30 -5.78
N ASN A 97 12.13 3.41 -5.03
CA ASN A 97 12.86 2.25 -4.53
C ASN A 97 12.25 1.88 -3.17
N ILE A 98 11.68 0.67 -3.10
CA ILE A 98 11.11 0.13 -1.86
C ILE A 98 11.99 -1.02 -1.37
N THR A 99 12.31 -0.98 -0.08
CA THR A 99 12.92 -2.09 0.66
C THR A 99 12.15 -2.34 1.94
N TYR A 100 12.08 -3.60 2.37
CA TYR A 100 11.46 -4.00 3.63
C TYR A 100 12.36 -5.03 4.32
N GLU A 101 12.22 -5.13 5.64
CA GLU A 101 12.87 -6.20 6.41
C GLU A 101 11.97 -7.43 6.42
N ASP A 102 12.46 -8.53 5.85
CA ASP A 102 11.81 -9.82 5.99
C ASP A 102 12.03 -10.32 7.42
N ASN A 103 11.01 -10.16 8.26
CA ASN A 103 10.94 -10.91 9.51
C ASN A 103 10.37 -12.29 9.19
N PRO A 104 11.16 -13.38 9.26
CA PRO A 104 10.64 -14.70 9.01
C PRO A 104 9.53 -15.00 10.01
N ILE A 105 8.30 -15.13 9.52
CA ILE A 105 7.17 -15.58 10.33
C ILE A 105 7.55 -16.96 10.87
N GLN A 106 7.64 -17.10 12.20
CA GLN A 106 7.78 -18.41 12.82
C GLN A 106 6.55 -19.23 12.43
N LYS A 107 6.73 -20.18 11.50
CA LYS A 107 5.70 -21.12 11.10
C LYS A 107 5.33 -21.96 12.33
N LYS A 108 4.30 -21.55 13.08
CA LYS A 108 3.64 -22.47 14.00
C LYS A 108 3.02 -23.55 13.14
N LYS A 109 3.56 -24.77 13.21
CA LYS A 109 2.89 -25.95 12.67
C LYS A 109 1.53 -26.03 13.34
N PHE A 110 0.48 -25.87 12.56
CA PHE A 110 -0.85 -26.30 12.98
C PHE A 110 -0.78 -27.83 13.06
N GLN A 111 -0.89 -28.38 14.27
CA GLN A 111 -1.16 -29.80 14.43
C GLN A 111 -2.69 -29.96 14.47
N PRO A 112 -3.25 -30.91 13.71
CA PRO A 112 -4.69 -31.11 13.61
C PRO A 112 -5.32 -31.51 14.95
#